data_AF-A0A931V758-F1
#
_entry.id   AF-A0A931V758-F1
#
_cell.length_a   1.000
_cell.length_b   1.000
_cell.length_c   1.000
_cell.angle_alpha   90.00
_cell.angle_beta   90.00
_cell.angle_gamma   90.00
#
_symmetry.space_group_name_H-M   'P 1'
#
loop_
_entity.id
_entity.type
_entity.pdbx_description
1 polymer ?
#
loop_
_entity_poly.entity_id
_entity_poly.type
_entity_poly.pdbx_seq_one_letter_code
_entity_poly.pdbx_strand_id
1 'polypeptide(L)'
;MLVRRVAERLGFLETLELPQPLRVHRQKLPKPGELERAVELMARKVGDGGKLLIVLDADSDCPATLAPALLSRARAQRADRDIAIVLAKREYEAWLVTAAHSLRGFRTLGREIEAPPDAEALPSPKGWLGSRMKAGYSETIDQPALTAAFDVDAARRAPSFDKFVRDVASLLGVTEVRAGI
;
A
#
# COMPACT_ATOMS: atom_id res chain seq x y z
N MET A 1 4.39 0.28 -8.72
CA MET A 1 3.67 -0.89 -9.26
C MET A 1 2.27 -0.99 -8.68
N LEU A 2 2.10 -1.08 -7.36
CA LEU A 2 0.77 -1.17 -6.73
C LEU A 2 -0.20 -0.03 -7.13
N VAL A 3 0.22 1.24 -7.04
CA VAL A 3 -0.65 2.37 -7.43
C VAL A 3 -1.09 2.26 -8.90
N ARG A 4 -0.22 1.77 -9.80
CA ARG A 4 -0.57 1.55 -11.21
C ARG A 4 -1.67 0.48 -11.34
N ARG A 5 -1.54 -0.64 -10.61
CA ARG A 5 -2.55 -1.72 -10.59
C ARG A 5 -3.91 -1.23 -10.11
N VAL A 6 -3.92 -0.42 -9.05
CA VAL A 6 -5.18 0.17 -8.55
C VAL A 6 -5.75 1.17 -9.54
N ALA A 7 -4.93 2.06 -10.11
CA ALA A 7 -5.41 3.00 -11.11
C ALA A 7 -5.93 2.32 -12.38
N GLU A 8 -5.26 1.25 -12.84
CA GLU A 8 -5.73 0.39 -13.94
C GLU A 8 -7.10 -0.21 -13.61
N ARG A 9 -7.25 -0.79 -12.41
CA ARG A 9 -8.52 -1.35 -11.94
C ARG A 9 -9.64 -0.31 -11.86
N LEU A 10 -9.30 0.96 -11.60
CA LEU A 10 -10.22 2.09 -11.54
C LEU A 10 -10.46 2.77 -12.90
N GLY A 11 -9.71 2.40 -13.96
CA GLY A 11 -9.84 3.01 -15.29
C GLY A 11 -9.09 4.34 -15.48
N PHE A 12 -8.11 4.65 -14.63
CA PHE A 12 -7.35 5.91 -14.62
C PHE A 12 -5.88 5.75 -15.04
N LEU A 13 -5.47 4.60 -15.57
CA LEU A 13 -4.07 4.33 -15.88
C LEU A 13 -3.51 5.28 -16.96
N GLU A 14 -4.31 5.65 -17.96
CA GLU A 14 -3.88 6.49 -19.09
C GLU A 14 -3.54 7.92 -18.66
N THR A 15 -4.23 8.43 -17.64
CA THR A 15 -4.02 9.79 -17.11
C THR A 15 -3.01 9.82 -15.95
N LEU A 16 -2.41 8.69 -15.61
CA LEU A 16 -1.60 8.55 -14.41
C LEU A 16 -0.11 8.80 -14.67
N GLU A 17 0.35 9.96 -14.21
CA GLU A 17 1.77 10.24 -14.08
C GLU A 17 2.27 9.87 -12.67
N LEU A 18 3.16 8.89 -12.61
CA LEU A 18 3.78 8.45 -11.36
C LEU A 18 5.30 8.63 -11.43
N PRO A 19 5.86 9.68 -10.80
CA PRO A 19 7.31 9.79 -10.67
C PRO A 19 7.86 8.67 -9.78
N GLN A 20 9.16 8.44 -9.86
CA GLN A 20 9.82 7.44 -9.02
C GLN A 20 9.52 7.73 -7.53
N PRO A 21 9.02 6.75 -6.76
CA PRO A 21 8.69 6.95 -5.36
C PRO A 21 9.95 7.18 -4.52
N LEU A 22 9.84 8.03 -3.50
CA LEU A 22 10.86 8.16 -2.48
C LEU A 22 10.74 7.01 -1.48
N ARG A 23 11.80 6.22 -1.34
CA ARG A 23 11.89 5.20 -0.30
C ARG A 23 12.57 5.80 0.93
N VAL A 24 11.88 5.74 2.07
CA VAL A 24 12.40 6.15 3.38
C VAL A 24 12.28 4.95 4.31
N HIS A 25 13.32 4.71 5.11
CA HIS A 25 13.27 3.63 6.10
C HIS A 25 12.11 3.88 7.07
N ARG A 26 11.30 2.85 7.33
CA ARG A 26 10.11 2.93 8.18
C ARG A 26 10.37 3.64 9.51
N GLN A 27 11.39 3.23 10.25
CA GLN A 27 11.71 3.84 11.56
C GLN A 27 12.14 5.31 11.49
N LYS A 28 12.54 5.79 10.30
CA LYS A 28 12.99 7.17 10.10
C LYS A 28 11.82 8.10 9.85
N LEU A 29 10.84 7.67 9.04
CA LEU A 29 9.76 8.53 8.56
C LEU A 29 8.93 9.19 9.69
N PRO A 30 8.54 8.51 10.79
CA PRO A 30 7.80 9.14 11.88
C PRO A 30 8.62 10.13 12.71
N LYS A 31 9.96 10.18 12.58
CA LYS A 31 10.78 11.10 13.38
C LYS A 31 10.49 12.56 13.00
N PRO A 32 10.58 13.50 13.95
CA PRO A 32 10.45 14.93 13.64
C PRO A 32 11.42 15.37 12.54
N GLY A 33 10.93 16.12 11.55
CA GLY A 33 11.71 16.64 10.42
C GLY A 33 11.89 15.67 9.25
N GLU A 34 11.80 14.35 9.47
CA GLU A 34 12.01 13.35 8.43
C GLU A 34 10.82 13.23 7.48
N LEU A 35 9.60 13.17 8.03
CA LEU A 35 8.37 13.22 7.24
C LEU A 35 8.28 14.53 6.45
N GLU A 36 8.55 15.65 7.12
CA GLU A 36 8.44 16.99 6.55
C GLU A 36 9.41 17.16 5.38
N ARG A 37 10.66 16.69 5.54
CA ARG A 37 11.65 16.67 4.45
C ARG A 37 11.22 15.79 3.28
N ALA A 38 10.64 14.62 3.56
CA ALA A 38 10.15 13.71 2.51
C ALA A 38 8.97 14.32 1.73
N VAL A 39 8.02 14.93 2.45
CA VAL A 39 6.87 15.65 1.88
C VAL A 39 7.34 16.80 1.01
N GLU A 40 8.25 17.64 1.51
CA GLU A 40 8.76 18.78 0.75
C GLU A 40 9.49 18.35 -0.53
N LEU A 41 10.35 17.32 -0.44
CA LEU A 41 11.07 16.78 -1.59
C LEU A 41 10.11 16.25 -2.67
N MET A 42 9.10 15.48 -2.26
CA MET A 42 8.15 14.90 -3.19
C MET A 42 7.18 15.93 -3.76
N ALA A 43 6.75 16.91 -2.96
CA ALA A 43 5.89 18.00 -3.42
C ALA A 43 6.56 18.83 -4.53
N ARG A 44 7.87 19.09 -4.43
CA ARG A 44 8.63 19.71 -5.52
C ARG A 44 8.71 18.80 -6.75
N LYS A 45 8.89 17.50 -6.55
CA LYS A 45 9.04 16.53 -7.63
C LYS A 45 7.77 16.36 -8.47
N VAL A 46 6.60 16.39 -7.83
CA VAL A 46 5.31 16.21 -8.51
C VAL A 46 4.81 17.48 -9.20
N GLY A 47 5.49 18.62 -9.03
CA GLY A 47 5.08 19.90 -9.61
C GLY A 47 3.75 20.41 -9.06
N ASP A 48 3.23 21.50 -9.61
CA ASP A 48 1.97 22.10 -9.16
C ASP A 48 0.75 21.22 -9.46
N GLY A 49 -0.21 21.18 -8.52
CA GLY A 49 -1.36 20.27 -8.59
C GLY A 49 -1.04 18.80 -8.32
N GLY A 50 0.24 18.42 -8.25
CA GLY A 50 0.66 17.08 -7.89
C GLY A 50 0.25 16.69 -6.46
N LYS A 51 -0.13 15.42 -6.30
CA LYS A 51 -0.69 14.86 -5.07
C LYS A 51 0.26 13.85 -4.44
N LEU A 52 0.16 13.67 -3.12
CA LEU A 52 1.07 12.82 -2.36
C LEU A 52 0.34 11.65 -1.72
N LEU A 53 0.87 10.45 -1.94
CA LEU A 53 0.47 9.23 -1.26
C LEU A 53 1.66 8.68 -0.48
N ILE A 54 1.48 8.51 0.83
CA ILE A 54 2.49 7.94 1.72
C ILE A 54 1.98 6.60 2.20
N VAL A 55 2.76 5.54 1.98
CA VAL A 55 2.46 4.18 2.44
C VAL A 55 3.59 3.70 3.34
N LEU A 56 3.24 3.12 4.47
CA LEU A 56 4.18 2.54 5.42
C LEU A 56 3.57 1.29 6.08
N ASP A 57 4.41 0.37 6.52
CA ASP A 57 3.97 -0.73 7.38
C ASP A 57 3.56 -0.21 8.75
N ALA A 58 2.54 -0.80 9.36
CA ALA A 58 2.14 -0.44 10.72
C ALA A 58 3.04 -1.14 11.76
N ASP A 59 3.62 -2.30 11.44
CA ASP A 59 4.30 -3.18 12.38
C ASP A 59 3.42 -3.49 13.61
N SER A 60 3.77 -2.91 14.76
CA SER A 60 3.00 -2.95 16.00
C SER A 60 2.18 -1.68 16.27
N ASP A 61 2.37 -0.62 15.48
CA ASP A 61 1.67 0.65 15.66
C ASP A 61 0.20 0.55 15.26
N CYS A 62 -0.68 1.26 15.98
CA CYS A 62 -2.09 1.34 15.63
C CYS A 62 -2.30 2.29 14.44
N PRO A 63 -2.81 1.82 13.28
CA PRO A 63 -3.05 2.66 12.12
C PRO A 63 -3.97 3.85 12.39
N ALA A 64 -4.99 3.65 13.25
CA ALA A 64 -5.99 4.66 13.60
C ALA A 64 -5.40 5.81 14.43
N THR A 65 -4.25 5.61 15.06
CA THR A 65 -3.56 6.65 15.85
C THR A 65 -2.41 7.27 15.07
N LEU A 66 -1.55 6.44 14.45
CA LEU A 66 -0.34 6.92 13.78
C LEU A 66 -0.66 7.60 12.45
N ALA A 67 -1.60 7.10 11.66
CA ALA A 67 -1.91 7.69 10.35
C ALA A 67 -2.44 9.14 10.47
N PRO A 68 -3.42 9.44 11.36
CA PRO A 68 -3.87 10.82 11.55
C PRO A 68 -2.78 11.76 12.06
N ALA A 69 -1.92 11.29 12.98
CA ALA A 69 -0.82 12.09 13.50
C ALA A 69 0.20 12.47 12.41
N LEU A 70 0.57 11.51 11.55
CA LEU A 70 1.44 11.78 10.40
C LEU A 70 0.75 12.67 9.37
N LEU A 71 -0.55 12.49 9.13
CA LEU A 71 -1.29 13.29 8.15
C LEU A 71 -1.35 14.75 8.56
N SER A 72 -1.63 15.03 9.84
CA SER A 72 -1.63 16.40 10.39
C SER A 72 -0.27 17.08 10.19
N ARG A 73 0.83 16.37 10.44
CA ARG A 73 2.19 16.88 10.22
C ARG A 73 2.50 17.14 8.75
N ALA A 74 2.16 16.19 7.87
CA ALA A 74 2.37 16.34 6.43
C ALA A 74 1.60 17.54 5.86
N ARG A 75 0.34 17.73 6.30
CA ARG A 75 -0.48 18.89 5.91
C ARG A 75 0.04 20.20 6.49
N ALA A 76 0.56 20.22 7.72
CA ALA A 76 1.20 21.40 8.28
C ALA A 76 2.43 21.82 7.46
N GLN A 77 3.18 20.85 6.91
CA GLN A 77 4.32 21.12 6.03
C GLN A 77 3.89 21.62 4.64
N ARG A 78 2.82 21.06 4.06
CA ARG A 78 2.30 21.41 2.73
C ARG A 78 0.78 21.42 2.69
N ALA A 79 0.20 22.52 3.16
CA ALA A 79 -1.25 22.73 3.18
C ALA A 79 -1.85 22.93 1.76
N ASP A 80 -1.00 23.26 0.79
CA ASP A 80 -1.34 23.42 -0.64
C ASP A 80 -1.48 22.08 -1.39
N ARG A 81 -1.34 20.93 -0.71
CA ARG A 81 -1.29 19.61 -1.34
C ARG A 81 -2.36 18.67 -0.81
N ASP A 82 -2.94 17.91 -1.73
CA ASP A 82 -3.70 16.71 -1.39
C ASP A 82 -2.73 15.62 -0.94
N ILE A 83 -2.85 15.22 0.32
CA ILE A 83 -2.00 14.20 0.93
C ILE A 83 -2.88 13.10 1.54
N ALA A 84 -2.56 11.85 1.19
CA ALA A 84 -3.10 10.66 1.83
C ALA A 84 -1.98 9.85 2.51
N ILE A 85 -2.27 9.31 3.69
CA ILE A 85 -1.38 8.42 4.42
C ILE A 85 -2.10 7.11 4.71
N VAL A 86 -1.46 6.00 4.33
CA VAL A 86 -1.98 4.66 4.54
C VAL A 86 -0.95 3.82 5.26
N LEU A 87 -1.39 3.17 6.34
CA LEU A 87 -0.59 2.21 7.08
C LEU A 87 -1.07 0.81 6.73
N ALA A 88 -0.22 -0.01 6.13
CA ALA A 88 -0.50 -1.44 5.95
C ALA A 88 -0.54 -2.09 7.33
N LYS A 89 -1.72 -2.52 7.78
CA LYS A 89 -1.89 -3.06 9.13
C LYS A 89 -1.03 -4.33 9.27
N ARG A 90 -0.23 -4.37 10.32
CA ARG A 90 0.86 -5.34 10.54
C ARG A 90 2.01 -5.17 9.55
N GLU A 91 1.88 -5.70 8.33
CA GLU A 91 2.92 -5.70 7.30
C GLU A 91 2.24 -5.59 5.92
N TYR A 92 2.92 -5.02 4.92
CA TYR A 92 2.48 -5.03 3.52
C TYR A 92 2.07 -6.42 3.05
N GLU A 93 2.78 -7.46 3.50
CA GLU A 93 2.51 -8.85 3.20
C GLU A 93 1.09 -9.27 3.60
N ALA A 94 0.43 -8.62 4.57
CA ALA A 94 -0.97 -8.89 4.90
C ALA A 94 -1.90 -8.70 3.69
N TRP A 95 -1.60 -7.74 2.81
CA TRP A 95 -2.36 -7.50 1.58
C TRP A 95 -2.17 -8.64 0.59
N LEU A 96 -0.93 -9.10 0.43
CA LEU A 96 -0.60 -10.25 -0.42
C LEU A 96 -1.24 -11.54 0.10
N VAL A 97 -1.19 -11.78 1.42
CA VAL A 97 -1.79 -12.94 2.08
C VAL A 97 -3.31 -12.94 1.91
N THR A 98 -3.95 -11.78 2.05
CA THR A 98 -5.40 -11.64 1.84
C THR A 98 -5.82 -12.05 0.43
N ALA A 99 -4.99 -11.74 -0.56
CA ALA A 99 -5.21 -12.10 -1.96
C ALA A 99 -4.57 -13.44 -2.37
N ALA A 100 -4.09 -14.26 -1.42
CA ALA A 100 -3.27 -15.45 -1.73
C ALA A 100 -3.94 -16.44 -2.69
N HIS A 101 -5.27 -16.56 -2.68
CA HIS A 101 -6.00 -17.42 -3.64
C HIS A 101 -5.76 -17.03 -5.10
N SER A 102 -5.67 -15.72 -5.38
CA SER A 102 -5.36 -15.21 -6.73
C SER A 102 -3.92 -15.51 -7.18
N LEU A 103 -3.08 -15.94 -6.24
CA LEU A 103 -1.66 -16.22 -6.43
C LEU A 103 -1.36 -17.73 -6.44
N ARG A 104 -2.38 -18.60 -6.48
CA ARG A 104 -2.21 -20.06 -6.52
C ARG A 104 -1.32 -20.49 -7.69
N GLY A 105 -0.26 -21.22 -7.39
CA GLY A 105 0.71 -21.69 -8.38
C GLY A 105 1.59 -20.60 -9.00
N PHE A 106 1.49 -19.34 -8.55
CA PHE A 106 2.37 -18.27 -9.00
C PHE A 106 3.67 -18.28 -8.17
N ARG A 107 4.81 -18.07 -8.83
CA ARG A 107 6.14 -18.23 -8.23
C ARG A 107 6.30 -19.63 -7.61
N THR A 108 6.57 -19.70 -6.31
CA THR A 108 6.74 -20.97 -5.56
C THR A 108 5.58 -21.23 -4.59
N LEU A 109 4.49 -20.47 -4.70
CA LEU A 109 3.27 -20.70 -3.91
C LEU A 109 2.55 -21.98 -4.39
N GLY A 110 2.00 -22.73 -3.43
CA GLY A 110 1.21 -23.92 -3.72
C GLY A 110 -0.07 -23.59 -4.51
N ARG A 111 -0.60 -24.60 -5.23
CA ARG A 111 -1.91 -24.48 -5.91
C ARG A 111 -3.08 -24.58 -4.92
N GLU A 112 -2.85 -25.18 -3.77
CA GLU A 112 -3.83 -25.36 -2.69
C GLU A 112 -3.71 -24.26 -1.61
N ILE A 113 -3.08 -23.12 -1.91
CA ILE A 113 -2.94 -22.06 -0.92
C ILE A 113 -4.32 -21.43 -0.62
N GLU A 114 -4.64 -21.39 0.66
CA GLU A 114 -5.83 -20.75 1.22
C GLU A 114 -5.40 -19.51 1.99
N ALA A 115 -6.04 -18.37 1.74
CA ALA A 115 -5.84 -17.20 2.59
C ALA A 115 -6.52 -17.42 3.95
N PRO A 116 -5.89 -17.03 5.07
CA PRO A 116 -6.58 -16.98 6.35
C PRO A 116 -7.75 -15.97 6.30
N PRO A 117 -8.80 -16.15 7.13
CA PRO A 117 -9.95 -15.24 7.15
C PRO A 117 -9.59 -13.78 7.43
N ASP A 118 -8.60 -13.55 8.31
CA ASP A 118 -8.06 -12.22 8.63
C ASP A 118 -6.52 -12.28 8.62
N ALA A 119 -5.93 -11.81 7.51
CA ALA A 119 -4.48 -11.75 7.37
C ALA A 119 -3.84 -10.62 8.19
N GLU A 120 -4.58 -9.52 8.44
CA GLU A 120 -4.07 -8.37 9.21
C GLU A 120 -4.04 -8.65 10.73
N ALA A 121 -4.72 -9.71 11.18
CA ALA A 121 -4.63 -10.24 12.53
C ALA A 121 -3.45 -11.20 12.74
N LEU A 122 -2.77 -11.65 11.67
CA LEU A 122 -1.62 -12.53 11.82
C LEU A 122 -0.50 -11.86 12.63
N PRO A 123 0.23 -12.61 13.48
CA PRO A 123 1.43 -12.11 14.12
C PRO A 123 2.53 -11.75 13.11
N SER A 124 2.66 -12.53 12.04
CA SER A 124 3.60 -12.27 10.95
C SER A 124 3.05 -12.77 9.60
N PRO A 125 2.38 -11.90 8.83
CA PRO A 125 2.03 -12.14 7.43
C PRO A 125 3.24 -12.54 6.57
N LYS A 126 4.40 -11.92 6.80
CA LYS A 126 5.64 -12.27 6.10
C LYS A 126 6.11 -13.69 6.41
N GLY A 127 6.08 -14.09 7.68
CA GLY A 127 6.38 -15.46 8.10
C GLY A 127 5.37 -16.47 7.56
N TRP A 128 4.10 -16.06 7.43
CA TRP A 128 3.08 -16.87 6.77
C TRP A 128 3.46 -17.12 5.30
N LEU A 129 3.79 -16.09 4.51
CA LEU A 129 4.24 -16.29 3.11
C LEU A 129 5.49 -17.16 3.04
N GLY A 130 6.48 -16.90 3.91
CA GLY A 130 7.74 -17.64 3.94
C GLY A 130 7.58 -19.13 4.16
N SER A 131 6.59 -19.56 4.94
CA SER A 131 6.31 -20.97 5.20
C SER A 131 5.45 -21.66 4.13
N ARG A 132 4.85 -20.91 3.20
CA ARG A 132 4.06 -21.44 2.07
C ARG A 132 4.80 -21.38 0.72
N MET A 133 5.95 -20.71 0.68
CA MET A 133 6.83 -20.65 -0.48
C MET A 133 7.99 -21.63 -0.31
N LYS A 134 8.21 -22.50 -1.30
CA LYS A 134 9.23 -23.57 -1.23
C LYS A 134 10.65 -23.05 -0.97
N ALA A 135 10.97 -21.85 -1.46
CA ALA A 135 12.29 -21.23 -1.32
C ALA A 135 12.36 -20.19 -0.18
N GLY A 136 11.32 -20.11 0.66
CA GLY A 136 11.09 -18.96 1.52
C GLY A 136 10.56 -17.75 0.75
N TYR A 137 10.23 -16.68 1.49
CA TYR A 137 9.76 -15.42 0.94
C TYR A 137 10.90 -14.40 0.95
N SER A 138 11.22 -13.83 -0.23
CA SER A 138 12.17 -12.74 -0.37
C SER A 138 11.45 -11.45 -0.69
N GLU A 139 11.44 -10.50 0.25
CA GLU A 139 10.73 -9.22 0.07
C GLU A 139 11.23 -8.44 -1.17
N THR A 140 12.54 -8.47 -1.46
CA THR A 140 13.09 -7.72 -2.59
C THR A 140 12.73 -8.30 -3.96
N ILE A 141 12.43 -9.61 -4.03
CA ILE A 141 12.16 -10.34 -5.28
C ILE A 141 10.67 -10.65 -5.42
N ASP A 142 10.09 -11.22 -4.38
CA ASP A 142 8.72 -11.75 -4.40
C ASP A 142 7.70 -10.64 -4.12
N GLN A 143 7.97 -9.66 -3.26
CA GLN A 143 7.00 -8.58 -3.00
C GLN A 143 6.61 -7.86 -4.29
N PRO A 144 7.54 -7.42 -5.18
CA PRO A 144 7.17 -6.81 -6.45
C PRO A 144 6.46 -7.80 -7.39
N ALA A 145 6.93 -9.05 -7.49
CA ALA A 145 6.34 -10.04 -8.39
C ALA A 145 4.89 -10.38 -7.99
N LEU A 146 4.64 -10.62 -6.70
CA LEU A 146 3.30 -10.88 -6.16
C LEU A 146 2.41 -9.63 -6.30
N THR A 147 2.95 -8.44 -6.05
CA THR A 147 2.25 -7.15 -6.25
C THR A 147 1.78 -6.94 -7.69
N ALA A 148 2.56 -7.42 -8.66
CA ALA A 148 2.20 -7.33 -10.08
C ALA A 148 1.02 -8.24 -10.44
N ALA A 149 0.83 -9.33 -9.70
CA ALA A 149 -0.03 -10.43 -10.09
C ALA A 149 -1.33 -10.52 -9.27
N PHE A 150 -1.31 -10.15 -7.99
CA PHE A 150 -2.46 -10.39 -7.11
C PHE A 150 -3.72 -9.65 -7.59
N ASP A 151 -4.88 -10.25 -7.32
CA ASP A 151 -6.19 -9.67 -7.58
C ASP A 151 -6.48 -8.52 -6.60
N VAL A 152 -6.59 -7.31 -7.16
CA VAL A 152 -6.82 -6.08 -6.40
C VAL A 152 -8.11 -6.16 -5.60
N ASP A 153 -9.19 -6.70 -6.15
CA ASP A 153 -10.48 -6.78 -5.46
C ASP A 153 -10.45 -7.83 -4.34
N ALA A 154 -9.77 -8.96 -4.56
CA ALA A 154 -9.57 -9.96 -3.51
C ALA A 154 -8.79 -9.39 -2.31
N ALA A 155 -7.80 -8.52 -2.55
CA ALA A 155 -7.03 -7.85 -1.50
C ALA A 155 -7.86 -6.84 -0.69
N ARG A 156 -8.95 -6.28 -1.23
CA ARG A 156 -9.81 -5.31 -0.52
C ARG A 156 -10.54 -5.90 0.68
N ARG A 157 -10.54 -7.21 0.86
CA ARG A 157 -10.99 -7.83 2.11
C ARG A 157 -10.13 -7.42 3.31
N ALA A 158 -8.89 -6.97 3.08
CA ALA A 158 -8.03 -6.38 4.11
C ALA A 158 -8.43 -4.92 4.35
N PRO A 159 -8.88 -4.54 5.55
CA PRO A 159 -9.34 -3.17 5.82
C PRO A 159 -8.32 -2.07 5.49
N SER A 160 -7.03 -2.30 5.74
CA SER A 160 -6.01 -1.29 5.41
C SER A 160 -5.72 -1.19 3.92
N PHE A 161 -5.90 -2.29 3.16
CA PHE A 161 -5.83 -2.24 1.69
C PHE A 161 -7.07 -1.59 1.08
N ASP A 162 -8.26 -1.85 1.61
CA ASP A 162 -9.47 -1.14 1.15
C ASP A 162 -9.33 0.38 1.35
N LYS A 163 -8.78 0.79 2.50
CA LYS A 163 -8.40 2.20 2.71
C LYS A 163 -7.40 2.69 1.67
N PHE A 164 -6.35 1.91 1.37
CA PHE A 164 -5.39 2.25 0.32
C PHE A 164 -6.09 2.53 -1.01
N VAL A 165 -7.00 1.65 -1.44
CA VAL A 165 -7.71 1.79 -2.71
C VAL A 165 -8.62 3.03 -2.70
N ARG A 166 -9.35 3.29 -1.60
CA ARG A 166 -10.20 4.48 -1.46
C ARG A 166 -9.40 5.78 -1.47
N ASP A 167 -8.25 5.80 -0.80
CA ASP A 167 -7.37 6.98 -0.79
C ASP A 167 -6.77 7.23 -2.18
N VAL A 168 -6.32 6.18 -2.89
CA VAL A 168 -5.87 6.31 -4.28
C VAL A 168 -7.00 6.84 -5.17
N ALA A 169 -8.21 6.30 -5.05
CA ALA A 169 -9.38 6.76 -5.81
C ALA A 169 -9.67 8.25 -5.53
N SER A 170 -9.65 8.66 -4.27
CA SER A 170 -9.83 10.07 -3.88
C SER A 170 -8.75 10.98 -4.46
N LEU A 171 -7.49 10.57 -4.42
CA LEU A 171 -6.40 11.33 -5.05
C LEU A 171 -6.59 11.45 -6.57
N LEU A 172 -7.07 10.39 -7.23
CA LEU A 172 -7.38 10.41 -8.67
C LEU A 172 -8.65 11.20 -9.02
N GLY A 173 -9.37 11.75 -8.03
CA GLY A 173 -10.60 12.52 -8.26
C GLY A 173 -11.84 11.65 -8.52
N VAL A 174 -11.82 10.38 -8.15
CA VAL A 174 -12.97 9.48 -8.24
C VAL A 174 -13.93 9.77 -7.09
N THR A 175 -15.09 10.36 -7.40
CA THR A 175 -16.14 10.67 -6.42
C THR A 175 -17.11 9.51 -6.17
N GLU A 176 -17.13 8.48 -7.03
CA GLU A 176 -17.91 7.25 -6.81
C GLU A 176 -17.10 6.02 -7.27
N VAL A 177 -16.69 5.17 -6.32
CA VAL A 177 -16.17 3.84 -6.64
C VAL A 177 -17.38 2.97 -6.94
N ARG A 178 -17.67 2.72 -8.22
CA ARG A 178 -18.68 1.73 -8.62
C ARG A 178 -18.32 0.38 -8.02
N ALA A 179 -19.14 -0.10 -7.10
CA ALA A 179 -19.05 -1.45 -6.60
C ALA A 179 -19.49 -2.42 -7.70
N GLY A 180 -18.62 -3.36 -8.07
CA GLY A 180 -18.99 -4.55 -8.84
C GLY A 180 -18.93 -4.40 -10.36
N ILE A 181 -18.03 -5.18 -10.97
CA ILE A 181 -18.42 -6.16 -11.98
C ILE A 181 -17.93 -7.49 -11.46
#